data_AF-A0A6I2FNP4-F1
#
_entry.id   AF-A0A6I2FNP4-F1
#
_cell.length_a   1.000
_cell.length_b   1.000
_cell.length_c   1.000
_cell.angle_alpha   90.00
_cell.angle_beta   90.00
_cell.angle_gamma   90.00
#
_symmetry.space_group_name_H-M   'P 1'
#
loop_
_entity.id
_entity.type
_entity.pdbx_description
1 polymer ?
#
loop_
_entity_poly.entity_id
_entity_poly.type
_entity_poly.pdbx_seq_one_letter_code
_entity_poly.pdbx_strand_id
1 'polypeptide(L)'
;MTDSLMMAAIETVSQTVNSYAAAAAGRPLPPVTWMWDCCAPFTAASPEFCGTIHPDLPAIEANSYLLQWALALDLIEDTTVRDAAAGRRAFTGQLAAARIRLTAAVESLSPTIETQPLLIVS
;
A
#
# COMPACT_ATOMS: atom_id res chain seq x y z
N MET A 1 16.32 -11.47 -20.48
CA MET A 1 15.58 -11.91 -19.29
C MET A 1 16.49 -11.71 -18.11
N THR A 2 16.15 -10.78 -17.23
CA THR A 2 16.91 -10.61 -15.98
C THR A 2 16.29 -11.59 -14.98
N ASP A 3 16.71 -12.85 -15.07
CA ASP A 3 16.33 -13.92 -14.13
C ASP A 3 17.02 -13.68 -12.78
N SER A 4 16.68 -12.56 -12.15
CA SER A 4 17.11 -12.27 -10.80
C SER A 4 16.26 -13.11 -9.86
N LEU A 5 16.91 -13.96 -9.06
CA LEU A 5 16.27 -14.71 -7.97
C LEU A 5 15.39 -13.80 -7.09
N MET A 6 15.80 -12.54 -6.92
CA MET A 6 15.02 -11.53 -6.20
C MET A 6 13.68 -11.24 -6.87
N MET A 7 13.66 -11.06 -8.19
CA MET A 7 12.42 -10.79 -8.92
C MET A 7 11.48 -11.99 -8.90
N ALA A 8 12.03 -13.20 -9.09
CA ALA A 8 11.25 -14.44 -8.99
C ALA A 8 10.67 -14.65 -7.57
N ALA A 9 11.43 -14.32 -6.53
CA ALA A 9 10.96 -14.37 -5.14
C ALA A 9 9.83 -13.35 -4.89
N ILE A 10 9.99 -12.10 -5.33
CA ILE A 10 8.96 -11.07 -5.21
C ILE A 10 7.69 -11.47 -5.95
N GLU A 11 7.81 -12.00 -7.16
CA GLU A 11 6.67 -12.48 -7.96
C GLU A 11 5.94 -13.63 -7.25
N THR A 12 6.68 -14.62 -6.75
CA THR A 12 6.10 -15.77 -6.05
C THR A 12 5.39 -15.36 -4.76
N VAL A 13 5.99 -14.47 -3.97
CA VAL A 13 5.37 -13.91 -2.76
C VAL A 13 4.12 -13.12 -3.15
N SER A 14 4.21 -12.26 -4.16
CA SER A 14 3.08 -11.45 -4.63
C SER A 14 1.92 -12.31 -5.10
N GLN A 15 2.19 -13.33 -5.92
CA GLN A 15 1.16 -14.26 -6.41
C GLN A 15 0.49 -14.99 -5.24
N THR A 16 1.28 -15.45 -4.27
CA THR A 16 0.77 -16.16 -3.10
C THR A 16 -0.13 -15.27 -2.26
N VAL A 17 0.35 -14.09 -1.84
CA VAL A 17 -0.43 -13.17 -0.98
C VAL A 17 -1.70 -12.70 -1.69
N ASN A 18 -1.63 -12.33 -2.97
CA ASN A 18 -2.81 -11.94 -3.75
C ASN A 18 -3.82 -13.08 -3.87
N SER A 19 -3.38 -14.33 -4.03
CA SER A 19 -4.27 -15.49 -4.10
C SER A 19 -4.98 -15.75 -2.76
N TYR A 20 -4.25 -15.69 -1.64
CA TYR A 20 -4.84 -15.81 -0.31
C TYR A 20 -5.84 -14.68 -0.02
N ALA A 21 -5.50 -13.45 -0.40
CA ALA A 21 -6.37 -12.30 -0.23
C ALA A 21 -7.65 -12.42 -1.06
N ALA A 22 -7.56 -12.86 -2.32
CA ALA A 22 -8.73 -13.09 -3.17
C ALA A 22 -9.64 -14.19 -2.60
N ALA A 23 -9.05 -15.26 -2.08
CA ALA A 23 -9.81 -16.32 -1.42
C ALA A 23 -10.51 -15.83 -0.14
N ALA A 24 -9.81 -15.06 0.70
CA ALA A 24 -10.37 -14.48 1.92
C ALA A 24 -11.49 -13.46 1.64
N ALA A 25 -11.31 -12.63 0.61
CA ALA A 25 -12.31 -11.66 0.16
C ALA A 25 -13.50 -12.29 -0.57
N GLY A 26 -13.42 -13.57 -0.98
CA GLY A 26 -14.42 -14.24 -1.80
C GLY A 26 -14.54 -13.68 -3.22
N ARG A 27 -13.57 -12.87 -3.68
CA ARG A 27 -13.56 -12.24 -5.00
C ARG A 27 -12.14 -11.85 -5.41
N PRO A 28 -11.85 -11.70 -6.72
CA PRO A 28 -10.60 -11.13 -7.18
C PRO A 28 -10.39 -9.72 -6.64
N LEU A 29 -9.16 -9.42 -6.22
CA LEU A 29 -8.72 -8.09 -5.81
C LEU A 29 -7.73 -7.53 -6.84
N PRO A 30 -7.59 -6.19 -6.93
CA PRO A 30 -6.56 -5.59 -7.78
C PRO A 30 -5.16 -6.09 -7.39
N PRO A 31 -4.26 -6.32 -8.36
CA PRO A 31 -2.94 -6.89 -8.08
C PRO A 31 -2.08 -5.92 -7.27
N VAL A 32 -1.36 -6.47 -6.29
CA VAL A 32 -0.41 -5.75 -5.44
C VAL A 32 0.94 -6.44 -5.48
N THR A 33 2.02 -5.66 -5.50
CA THR A 33 3.37 -6.20 -5.33
C THR A 33 3.68 -6.30 -3.86
N TRP A 34 4.05 -7.50 -3.42
CA TRP A 34 4.31 -7.81 -2.02
C TRP A 34 5.77 -8.10 -1.78
N MET A 35 6.27 -7.60 -0.66
CA MET A 35 7.54 -8.00 -0.09
C MET A 35 7.31 -8.46 1.35
N TRP A 36 8.13 -9.39 1.80
CA TRP A 36 8.20 -9.74 3.21
C TRP A 36 9.22 -8.81 3.88
N ASP A 37 8.85 -8.21 5.02
CA ASP A 37 9.82 -7.56 5.89
C ASP A 37 10.79 -8.60 6.49
N CYS A 38 11.89 -8.82 5.78
CA CYS A 38 12.94 -9.77 6.17
C CYS A 38 13.81 -9.27 7.34
N CYS A 39 13.64 -8.01 7.75
CA CYS A 39 14.32 -7.45 8.91
C CYS A 39 13.62 -7.81 10.23
N ALA A 40 12.35 -8.24 10.17
CA ALA A 40 11.65 -8.75 11.33
C ALA A 40 12.23 -10.12 11.74
N PRO A 41 12.60 -10.34 13.02
CA PRO A 41 13.03 -11.65 13.47
C PRO A 41 11.95 -12.69 13.16
N PHE A 42 12.36 -13.90 12.76
CA PHE A 42 11.42 -15.02 12.51
C PHE A 42 10.55 -15.37 13.73
N THR A 43 11.02 -15.00 14.92
CA THR A 43 10.34 -15.15 16.22
C THR A 43 9.60 -13.89 16.67
N ALA A 44 9.63 -12.81 15.87
CA ALA A 44 8.83 -11.63 16.14
C ALA A 44 7.35 -12.00 16.16
N ALA A 45 6.59 -11.36 17.04
CA ALA A 45 5.20 -11.70 17.34
C ALA A 45 4.24 -11.62 16.14
N SER A 46 4.67 -11.06 14.99
CA SER A 46 3.94 -11.16 13.72
C SER A 46 4.87 -10.81 12.55
N PRO A 47 5.26 -11.77 11.68
CA PRO A 47 5.85 -11.41 10.39
C PRO A 47 4.87 -10.54 9.59
N GLU A 48 5.37 -9.46 8.99
CA GLU A 48 4.57 -8.51 8.21
C GLU A 48 4.87 -8.65 6.70
N PHE A 49 3.82 -8.81 5.90
CA PHE A 49 3.91 -8.61 4.46
C PHE A 49 3.55 -7.17 4.12
N CYS A 50 4.45 -6.51 3.39
CA CYS A 50 4.32 -5.14 2.94
C CYS A 50 3.93 -5.12 1.46
N GLY A 51 2.72 -4.66 1.18
CA GLY A 51 2.16 -4.51 -0.16
C GLY A 51 2.29 -3.08 -0.65
N THR A 52 2.65 -2.92 -1.92
CA THR A 52 2.62 -1.63 -2.61
C THR A 52 1.74 -1.75 -3.86
N ILE A 53 0.74 -0.88 -3.97
CA ILE A 53 -0.02 -0.71 -5.21
C ILE A 53 0.88 0.03 -6.20
N HIS A 54 0.97 -0.49 -7.43
CA HIS A 54 2.00 -0.11 -8.39
C HIS A 54 2.12 1.41 -8.59
N PRO A 55 3.34 1.99 -8.53
CA PRO A 55 3.52 3.44 -8.63
C PRO A 55 3.15 4.01 -10.00
N ASP A 56 3.11 3.19 -11.04
CA ASP A 56 2.72 3.62 -12.39
C ASP A 56 1.21 3.92 -12.51
N LEU A 57 0.40 3.56 -11.51
CA LEU A 57 -1.01 3.91 -11.49
C LEU A 57 -1.19 5.38 -11.10
N PRO A 58 -2.13 6.11 -11.73
CA PRO A 58 -2.56 7.41 -11.23
C PRO A 58 -2.99 7.31 -9.76
N ALA A 59 -2.67 8.33 -8.97
CA ALA A 59 -2.89 8.29 -7.52
C ALA A 59 -4.37 8.09 -7.12
N ILE A 60 -5.32 8.59 -7.94
CA ILE A 60 -6.75 8.31 -7.78
C ILE A 60 -7.07 6.81 -7.92
N GLU A 61 -6.51 6.14 -8.93
CA GLU A 61 -6.69 4.70 -9.13
C GLU A 61 -5.99 3.90 -8.04
N ALA A 62 -4.76 4.28 -7.69
CA ALA A 62 -4.02 3.63 -6.62
C ALA A 62 -4.76 3.71 -5.28
N ASN A 63 -5.34 4.88 -4.95
CA ASN A 63 -6.19 5.05 -3.77
C ASN A 63 -7.49 4.22 -3.85
N SER A 64 -8.13 4.15 -5.03
CA SER A 64 -9.30 3.30 -5.24
C SER A 64 -8.98 1.82 -4.98
N TYR A 65 -7.84 1.34 -5.48
CA TYR A 65 -7.39 -0.03 -5.23
C TYR A 65 -7.10 -0.26 -3.74
N LEU A 66 -6.46 0.71 -3.07
CA LEU A 66 -6.19 0.64 -1.64
C LEU A 66 -7.49 0.51 -0.83
N LEU A 67 -8.51 1.29 -1.18
CA LEU A 67 -9.83 1.24 -0.53
C LEU A 67 -10.57 -0.07 -0.83
N GLN A 68 -10.45 -0.63 -2.04
CA GLN A 68 -11.04 -1.93 -2.37
C GLN A 68 -10.45 -3.05 -1.51
N TRP A 69 -9.12 -3.03 -1.31
CA TRP A 69 -8.43 -3.95 -0.42
C TRP A 69 -8.85 -3.75 1.04
N ALA A 70 -8.89 -2.50 1.50
CA ALA A 70 -9.27 -2.18 2.87
C ALA A 70 -10.68 -2.69 3.21
N LEU A 71 -11.65 -2.43 2.33
CA LEU A 71 -13.02 -2.88 2.52
C LEU A 71 -13.16 -4.41 2.42
N ALA A 72 -12.44 -5.04 1.50
CA ALA A 72 -12.58 -6.48 1.26
C ALA A 72 -12.01 -7.35 2.38
N LEU A 73 -10.99 -6.85 3.08
CA LEU A 73 -10.27 -7.59 4.13
C LEU A 73 -10.43 -6.97 5.51
N ASP A 74 -11.35 -6.02 5.67
CA ASP A 74 -11.59 -5.28 6.92
C ASP A 74 -10.30 -4.67 7.51
N LEU A 75 -9.49 -4.05 6.63
CA LEU A 75 -8.24 -3.43 7.05
C LEU A 75 -8.50 -2.09 7.71
N ILE A 76 -7.67 -1.78 8.70
CA ILE A 76 -7.72 -0.55 9.48
C ILE A 76 -6.69 0.42 8.91
N GLU A 77 -7.07 1.69 8.81
CA GLU A 77 -6.13 2.74 8.39
C GLU A 77 -5.00 2.91 9.42
N ASP A 78 -3.76 2.87 8.94
CA ASP A 78 -2.53 2.98 9.74
C ASP A 78 -1.52 3.91 9.04
N THR A 79 -2.05 4.98 8.43
CA THR A 79 -1.23 5.98 7.74
C THR A 79 -0.38 6.74 8.76
N THR A 80 0.94 6.53 8.71
CA THR A 80 1.88 7.24 9.58
C THR A 80 2.15 8.66 9.07
N VAL A 81 2.67 9.54 9.95
CA VAL A 81 3.13 10.89 9.55
C VAL A 81 4.16 10.82 8.42
N ARG A 82 5.03 9.80 8.45
CA ARG A 82 6.05 9.56 7.41
C ARG A 82 5.42 9.17 6.07
N ASP A 83 4.36 8.39 6.09
CA ASP A 83 3.64 8.01 4.87
C ASP A 83 2.90 9.19 4.29
N ALA A 84 2.16 9.93 5.11
CA ALA A 84 1.46 11.14 4.69
C ALA A 84 2.42 12.18 4.10
N ALA A 85 3.57 12.41 4.73
CA ALA A 85 4.61 13.32 4.21
C ALA A 85 5.21 12.85 2.88
N ALA A 86 5.14 11.55 2.58
CA ALA A 86 5.55 10.98 1.30
C ALA A 86 4.39 10.88 0.29
N GLY A 87 3.24 11.49 0.57
CA GLY A 87 2.06 11.41 -0.29
C GLY A 87 1.48 10.01 -0.38
N ARG A 88 1.58 9.21 0.70
CA ARG A 88 1.08 7.84 0.75
C ARG A 88 0.02 7.68 1.82
N ARG A 89 -0.83 6.68 1.60
CA ARG A 89 -1.80 6.18 2.57
C ARG A 89 -1.52 4.72 2.85
N ALA A 90 -1.78 4.27 4.09
CA ALA A 90 -1.50 2.91 4.52
C ALA A 90 -2.68 2.28 5.27
N PHE A 91 -2.88 0.99 5.05
CA PHE A 91 -3.84 0.16 5.77
C PHE A 91 -3.16 -1.10 6.28
N THR A 92 -3.59 -1.60 7.44
CA THR A 92 -3.06 -2.82 8.03
C THR A 92 -4.17 -3.74 8.52
N GLY A 93 -3.90 -5.03 8.56
CA GLY A 93 -4.82 -6.03 9.08
C GLY A 93 -4.18 -7.40 9.15
N GLN A 94 -5.01 -8.42 9.27
CA GLN A 94 -4.60 -9.82 9.26
C GLN A 94 -5.07 -10.48 7.98
N LEU A 95 -4.18 -11.28 7.37
CA LEU A 95 -4.52 -12.21 6.33
C LEU A 95 -4.12 -13.61 6.80
N ALA A 96 -5.13 -14.44 7.09
CA ALA A 96 -4.94 -15.68 7.85
C ALA A 96 -4.22 -15.40 9.19
N ALA A 97 -3.00 -15.91 9.38
CA ALA A 97 -2.20 -15.73 10.60
C ALA A 97 -1.04 -14.73 10.44
N ALA A 98 -0.97 -14.02 9.31
CA ALA A 98 0.08 -13.06 9.01
C ALA A 98 -0.46 -11.63 9.02
N ARG A 99 0.34 -10.71 9.58
CA ARG A 99 0.05 -9.29 9.48
C ARG A 99 0.34 -8.82 8.06
N ILE A 100 -0.54 -7.99 7.52
CA ILE A 100 -0.33 -7.33 6.24
C ILE A 100 -0.41 -5.82 6.40
N ARG A 101 0.38 -5.10 5.61
CA ARG A 101 0.32 -3.65 5.48
C ARG A 101 0.36 -3.29 4.01
N LEU A 102 -0.67 -2.61 3.52
CA LEU A 102 -0.70 -2.09 2.15
C LEU A 102 -0.45 -0.60 2.15
N THR A 103 0.30 -0.14 1.15
CA THR A 103 0.53 1.28 0.90
C THR A 103 0.26 1.63 -0.55
N ALA A 104 -0.22 2.83 -0.79
CA ALA A 104 -0.37 3.40 -2.11
C ALA A 104 -0.01 4.88 -2.10
N ALA A 105 0.51 5.38 -3.22
CA ALA A 105 0.56 6.81 -3.47
C ALA A 105 -0.87 7.36 -3.58
N VAL A 106 -1.11 8.49 -2.95
CA VAL A 106 -2.38 9.22 -3.00
C VAL A 106 -2.10 10.64 -3.42
N GLU A 107 -3.08 11.29 -4.05
CA GLU A 107 -2.97 12.72 -4.32
C GLU A 107 -2.86 13.43 -2.98
N SER A 108 -1.67 13.98 -2.71
CA SER A 108 -1.50 14.95 -1.65
C SER A 108 -2.30 16.17 -2.06
N LEU A 109 -3.41 16.43 -1.38
CA LEU A 109 -4.03 17.75 -1.34
C LEU A 109 -2.95 18.68 -0.75
N SER A 110 -2.14 19.28 -1.62
CA SER A 110 -1.32 20.42 -1.23
C SER A 110 -2.27 21.40 -0.55
N PRO A 111 -1.97 21.92 0.65
CA PRO A 111 -2.72 23.06 1.14
C PRO A 111 -2.52 24.15 0.10
N THR A 112 -3.60 24.54 -0.59
CA THR A 112 -3.63 25.72 -1.43
C THR A 112 -3.05 26.86 -0.58
N ILE A 113 -1.85 27.33 -0.93
CA ILE A 113 -1.32 28.57 -0.37
C ILE A 113 -2.15 29.69 -0.99
N GLU A 114 -3.35 29.90 -0.45
CA GLU A 114 -4.09 31.14 -0.61
C GLU A 114 -3.36 32.20 0.22
N THR A 115 -2.46 32.94 -0.41
CA THR A 115 -2.30 34.38 -0.15
C THR A 115 -1.50 35.01 -1.27
N GLN A 116 -2.18 35.44 -2.34
CA GLN A 116 -1.62 36.51 -3.17
C GLN A 116 -1.79 37.83 -2.40
N PRO A 117 -0.71 38.60 -2.15
CA PRO A 117 -0.88 39.96 -1.65
C PRO A 117 -1.40 40.83 -2.80
N LEU A 118 -2.57 41.44 -2.60
CA LEU A 118 -3.05 42.53 -3.46
C LEU A 118 -2.10 43.72 -3.29
N LEU A 119 -1.23 43.94 -4.28
CA LEU A 119 -0.50 45.19 -4.42
C LEU A 119 -1.49 46.30 -4.77
N ILE A 120 -1.91 47.08 -3.78
CA ILE A 120 -2.56 48.37 -3.99
C ILE A 120 -1.46 49.36 -4.36
N VAL A 121 -1.36 49.72 -5.63
CA VAL A 121 -0.57 50.86 -6.08
C VAL A 121 -1.41 52.11 -5.84
N SER A 122 -0.89 53.01 -5.00
CA SER A 122 -1.44 54.36 -4.78
C SER A 122 -0.90 55.34 -5.81
#